data_AF-A0A8T2VW67-F1
#
_entry.id   AF-A0A8T2VW67-F1
#
_cell.length_a   1.000
_cell.length_b   1.000
_cell.length_c   1.000
_cell.angle_alpha   90.00
_cell.angle_beta   90.00
_cell.angle_gamma   90.00
#
_symmetry.space_group_name_H-M   'P 1'
#
loop_
_entity.id
_entity.type
_entity.pdbx_description
1 polymer ?
#
loop_
_entity_poly.entity_id
_entity_poly.type
_entity_poly.pdbx_seq_one_letter_code
_entity_poly.pdbx_strand_id
1 'polypeptide(L)'
;MLLTKYDVAQRVSSTAAAKLLSTAAPTKRKLAAVAGLLMSCKTGAPFSPLFVRSLYDNIKAGQDWDQSLSLSPEAISDLKWIIDCLHRYNGRILKKKLRQHGLLIDVDSSEFSHAAKVFDLATGEFLSELTAQYPVHLQGTSSTLREATGISLLASKAFDLYTEACMLKHCYLRIHVRNDNQSAVGNFQQMKAGSLELLHPVHEFYELCMERDVQPTFEWLPRTSQPIQAVDAASKRLDPTDIRLTNNSFDSIVTRRFNLNNPVMERVATILGRQHWGLPTTDVFASVNNNRAPIFFTKGYDQNTAGIDAYAQPWPVFRNNILQLYWIFLGPVTDQLPAIRKLTEERCDAIFIAPTRTTAPWLGSLRALPIVDTIKLNYRAGLYEAGPSAPPEWNTKPPVVPLTAYFISWL
;
A
#
# COMPACT_ATOMS: atom_id res chain seq x y z
N MET A 1 9.47 -18.37 38.45
CA MET A 1 10.50 -17.56 39.16
C MET A 1 11.25 -16.57 38.26
N LEU A 2 11.44 -16.82 36.95
CA LEU A 2 12.05 -15.84 36.03
C LEU A 2 11.13 -14.65 35.69
N LEU A 3 9.81 -14.87 35.54
CA LEU A 3 8.83 -13.82 35.16
C LEU A 3 8.77 -12.63 36.13
N THR A 4 8.96 -12.84 37.44
CA THR A 4 8.87 -11.78 38.45
C THR A 4 10.00 -10.76 38.37
N LYS A 5 11.20 -11.15 37.90
CA LYS A 5 12.32 -10.21 37.74
C LYS A 5 12.14 -9.28 36.53
N TYR A 6 11.52 -9.77 35.45
CA TYR A 6 11.29 -8.97 34.24
C TYR A 6 10.10 -8.02 34.37
N ASP A 7 9.03 -8.44 35.07
CA ASP A 7 7.91 -7.54 35.44
C ASP A 7 8.42 -6.31 36.20
N VAL A 8 9.41 -6.49 37.08
CA VAL A 8 10.01 -5.38 37.84
C VAL A 8 10.84 -4.48 36.92
N ALA A 9 11.76 -5.04 36.12
CA ALA A 9 12.60 -4.25 35.22
C ALA A 9 11.76 -3.39 34.25
N GLN A 10 10.65 -3.95 33.78
CA GLN A 10 9.76 -3.29 32.85
C GLN A 10 8.91 -2.19 33.48
N ARG A 11 8.35 -2.45 34.68
CA ARG A 11 7.65 -1.42 35.46
C ARG A 11 8.58 -0.27 35.84
N VAL A 12 9.83 -0.59 36.19
CA VAL A 12 10.88 0.40 36.49
C VAL A 12 11.18 1.23 35.25
N SER A 13 11.25 0.63 34.07
CA SER A 13 11.41 1.34 32.79
C SER A 13 10.25 2.26 32.45
N SER A 14 9.00 1.79 32.53
CA SER A 14 7.82 2.64 32.27
C SER A 14 7.71 3.78 33.27
N THR A 15 8.03 3.53 34.55
CA THR A 15 8.04 4.58 35.59
C THR A 15 9.15 5.61 35.32
N ALA A 16 10.34 5.16 34.92
CA ALA A 16 11.45 6.04 34.56
C ALA A 16 11.13 6.90 33.33
N ALA A 17 10.49 6.31 32.31
CA ALA A 17 10.01 7.03 31.13
C ALA A 17 8.95 8.08 31.49
N ALA A 18 7.96 7.73 32.31
CA ALA A 18 6.92 8.66 32.77
C ALA A 18 7.52 9.84 33.56
N LYS A 19 8.48 9.56 34.45
CA LYS A 19 9.20 10.60 35.20
C LYS A 19 9.98 11.53 34.28
N LEU A 20 10.65 10.97 33.27
CA LEU A 20 11.39 11.75 32.27
C LEU A 20 10.45 12.68 31.49
N LEU A 21 9.29 12.18 31.04
CA LEU A 21 8.24 12.93 30.35
C LEU A 21 7.67 14.08 31.20
N SER A 22 7.50 13.86 32.51
CA SER A 22 7.02 14.89 33.44
C SER A 22 8.08 15.93 33.83
N THR A 23 9.34 15.72 33.45
CA THR A 23 10.43 16.64 33.76
C THR A 23 10.50 17.70 32.67
N ALA A 24 10.27 18.97 33.00
CA ALA A 24 10.24 20.06 32.02
C ALA A 24 11.55 20.21 31.21
N ALA A 25 12.70 19.93 31.84
CA ALA A 25 14.01 20.03 31.21
C ALA A 25 14.95 18.92 31.74
N PRO A 26 14.86 17.69 31.23
CA PRO A 26 15.71 16.59 31.68
C PRO A 26 17.18 16.82 31.27
N THR A 27 18.12 16.40 32.12
CA THR A 27 19.54 16.47 31.78
C THR A 27 19.93 15.35 30.82
N LYS A 28 20.97 15.58 30.01
CA LYS A 28 21.56 14.55 29.13
C LYS A 28 21.89 13.25 29.88
N ARG A 29 22.42 13.36 31.10
CA ARG A 29 22.70 12.22 31.99
C ARG A 29 21.44 11.42 32.35
N LYS A 30 20.34 12.10 32.70
CA LYS A 30 19.05 11.44 33.00
C LYS A 30 18.49 10.73 31.77
N LEU A 31 18.54 11.40 30.62
CA LEU A 31 18.08 10.84 29.35
C LEU A 31 18.87 9.57 28.98
N ALA A 32 20.20 9.59 29.12
CA ALA A 32 21.05 8.43 28.87
C ALA A 32 20.80 7.26 29.83
N ALA A 33 20.52 7.55 31.12
CA ALA A 33 20.17 6.53 32.08
C ALA A 33 18.86 5.81 31.73
N VAL A 34 17.83 6.56 31.33
CA VAL A 34 16.55 5.98 30.86
C VAL A 34 16.74 5.19 29.58
N ALA A 35 17.50 5.70 28.62
CA ALA A 35 17.82 4.99 27.38
C ALA A 35 18.51 3.64 27.64
N GLY A 36 19.53 3.63 28.51
CA GLY A 36 20.22 2.39 28.90
C GLY A 36 19.31 1.39 29.61
N LEU A 37 18.43 1.87 30.47
CA LEU A 37 17.43 1.04 31.15
C LEU A 37 16.45 0.40 30.15
N LEU A 38 15.96 1.14 29.17
CA LEU A 38 15.09 0.61 28.11
C LEU A 38 15.79 -0.45 27.26
N MET A 39 17.06 -0.24 26.93
CA MET A 39 17.87 -1.22 26.21
C MET A 39 18.06 -2.52 27.00
N SER A 40 18.24 -2.42 28.32
CA SER A 40 18.35 -3.60 29.20
C SER A 40 17.08 -4.44 29.26
N CYS A 41 15.92 -3.87 28.91
CA CYS A 41 14.64 -4.57 28.91
C CYS A 41 14.40 -5.42 27.66
N LYS A 42 15.30 -5.40 26.67
CA LYS A 42 15.15 -6.12 25.39
C LYS A 42 14.76 -7.60 25.56
N THR A 43 15.25 -8.28 26.59
CA THR A 43 14.92 -9.70 26.84
C THR A 43 13.44 -9.92 27.20
N GLY A 44 12.84 -8.99 27.95
CA GLY A 44 11.43 -9.06 28.37
C GLY A 44 10.48 -8.34 27.41
N ALA A 45 10.95 -7.27 26.78
CA ALA A 45 10.28 -6.46 25.78
C ALA A 45 11.19 -6.29 24.53
N PRO A 46 11.16 -7.26 23.60
CA PRO A 46 12.06 -7.36 22.44
C PRO A 46 12.14 -6.10 21.57
N PHE A 47 11.05 -5.34 21.52
CA PHE A 47 10.88 -4.17 20.67
C PHE A 47 11.33 -2.87 21.35
N SER A 48 11.70 -2.90 22.63
CA SER A 48 12.17 -1.71 23.35
C SER A 48 13.29 -0.95 22.63
N PRO A 49 14.25 -1.59 21.92
CA PRO A 49 15.32 -0.86 21.22
C PRO A 49 14.84 0.09 20.12
N LEU A 50 13.67 -0.15 19.52
CA LEU A 50 13.13 0.70 18.45
C LEU A 50 12.84 2.13 18.95
N PHE A 51 12.45 2.25 20.22
CA PHE A 51 11.96 3.49 20.83
C PHE A 51 13.04 4.27 21.59
N VAL A 52 14.32 3.88 21.44
CA VAL A 52 15.44 4.53 22.14
C VAL A 52 16.24 5.44 21.20
N ARG A 53 16.04 5.34 19.89
CA ARG A 53 16.82 6.10 18.89
C ARG A 53 16.65 7.60 19.04
N SER A 54 15.41 8.07 19.12
CA SER A 54 15.06 9.49 19.32
C SER A 54 15.74 10.05 20.58
N LEU A 55 15.77 9.27 21.66
CA LEU A 55 16.47 9.62 22.89
C LEU A 55 17.99 9.76 22.66
N TYR A 56 18.60 8.86 21.89
CA TYR A 56 20.03 8.97 21.56
C TYR A 56 20.35 10.18 20.67
N ASP A 57 19.47 10.56 19.75
CA ASP A 57 19.68 11.73 18.91
C ASP A 57 19.59 13.02 19.74
N ASN A 58 18.66 13.10 20.69
CA ASN A 58 18.64 14.17 21.71
C ASN A 58 19.90 14.19 22.57
N ILE A 59 20.42 13.03 23.00
CA ILE A 59 21.68 12.93 23.77
C ILE A 59 22.86 13.49 22.96
N LYS A 60 22.94 13.18 21.66
CA LYS A 60 24.02 13.66 20.78
C LYS A 60 23.98 15.16 20.56
N ALA A 61 22.80 15.77 20.55
CA ALA A 61 22.64 17.21 20.39
C ALA A 61 23.18 18.01 21.59
N GLY A 62 23.21 17.42 22.78
CA GLY A 62 23.75 18.05 23.99
C GLY A 62 25.29 18.06 24.03
N GLN A 63 25.88 19.19 24.39
CA GLN A 63 27.34 19.33 24.53
C GLN A 63 27.85 18.82 25.88
N ASP A 64 27.08 19.00 26.96
CA ASP A 64 27.46 18.59 28.33
C ASP A 64 26.46 17.60 28.95
N TRP A 65 26.94 16.72 29.83
CA TRP A 65 26.16 15.70 30.54
C TRP A 65 25.09 16.29 31.47
N ASP A 66 25.38 17.44 32.06
CA ASP A 66 24.48 18.09 33.00
C ASP A 66 23.67 19.24 32.35
N GLN A 67 23.83 19.42 31.03
CA GLN A 67 22.99 20.29 30.23
C GLN A 67 21.54 19.81 30.23
N SER A 68 20.62 20.75 30.45
CA SER A 68 19.18 20.52 30.29
C SER A 68 18.81 20.51 28.81
N LEU A 69 18.08 19.49 28.38
CA LEU A 69 17.67 19.28 27.00
C LEU A 69 16.15 19.42 26.87
N SER A 70 15.68 19.94 25.74
CA SER A 70 14.29 19.79 25.33
C SER A 70 14.13 18.46 24.60
N LEU A 71 13.11 17.69 24.96
CA LEU A 71 12.78 16.45 24.26
C LEU A 71 12.20 16.78 22.88
N SER A 72 12.61 16.05 21.84
CA SER A 72 12.02 16.22 20.52
C SER A 72 10.59 15.64 20.52
N PRO A 73 9.73 16.06 19.57
CA PRO A 73 8.41 15.47 19.41
C PRO A 73 8.44 13.94 19.27
N GLU A 74 9.43 13.40 18.57
CA GLU A 74 9.65 11.97 18.36
C GLU A 74 10.03 11.27 19.68
N ALA A 75 10.95 11.86 20.45
CA ALA A 75 11.32 11.35 21.77
C ALA A 75 10.14 11.32 22.74
N ILE A 76 9.27 12.33 22.70
CA ILE A 76 8.04 12.37 23.48
C ILE A 76 7.08 11.26 23.05
N SER A 77 6.91 11.06 21.74
CA SER A 77 6.08 10.00 21.18
C SER A 77 6.56 8.61 21.61
N ASP A 78 7.86 8.34 21.47
CA ASP A 78 8.48 7.07 21.84
C ASP A 78 8.32 6.77 23.33
N LEU A 79 8.55 7.76 24.20
CA LEU A 79 8.37 7.59 25.65
C LEU A 79 6.91 7.32 26.02
N LYS A 80 5.95 7.97 25.37
CA LYS A 80 4.51 7.69 25.58
C LYS A 80 4.17 6.27 25.15
N TRP A 81 4.63 5.86 23.97
CA TRP A 81 4.45 4.49 23.50
C TRP A 81 5.01 3.47 24.50
N ILE A 82 6.23 3.70 25.02
CA ILE A 82 6.83 2.83 26.04
C ILE A 82 5.95 2.72 27.29
N ILE A 83 5.38 3.81 27.76
CA ILE A 83 4.49 3.79 28.94
C ILE A 83 3.24 2.94 28.64
N ASP A 84 2.62 3.17 27.48
CA ASP A 84 1.32 2.61 27.12
C ASP A 84 1.39 1.17 26.60
N CYS A 85 2.52 0.76 26.03
CA CYS A 85 2.61 -0.45 25.22
C CYS A 85 3.56 -1.48 25.82
N LEU A 86 4.61 -1.07 26.53
CA LEU A 86 5.66 -2.00 26.99
C LEU A 86 5.03 -3.18 27.73
N HIS A 87 4.18 -2.92 28.74
CA HIS A 87 3.51 -3.93 29.59
C HIS A 87 2.78 -5.03 28.80
N ARG A 88 2.24 -4.72 27.61
CA ARG A 88 1.51 -5.68 26.77
C ARG A 88 2.42 -6.78 26.22
N TYR A 89 3.72 -6.52 26.14
CA TYR A 89 4.70 -7.39 25.48
C TYR A 89 5.58 -8.17 26.45
N ASN A 90 5.42 -7.98 27.77
CA ASN A 90 6.27 -8.64 28.76
C ASN A 90 6.22 -10.16 28.63
N GLY A 91 7.34 -10.78 28.23
CA GLY A 91 7.49 -12.23 28.20
C GLY A 91 6.60 -12.95 27.18
N ARG A 92 5.99 -12.24 26.21
CA ARG A 92 5.16 -12.86 25.15
C ARG A 92 5.94 -13.86 24.31
N ILE A 93 7.16 -13.50 23.90
CA ILE A 93 8.03 -14.37 23.09
C ILE A 93 8.43 -15.66 23.83
N LEU A 94 8.58 -15.60 25.15
CA LEU A 94 9.09 -16.72 25.95
C LEU A 94 8.05 -17.81 26.23
N LYS A 95 6.75 -17.53 26.05
CA LYS A 95 5.68 -18.41 26.53
C LYS A 95 5.13 -19.39 25.50
N LYS A 96 5.55 -19.34 24.23
CA LYS A 96 4.73 -19.92 23.16
C LYS A 96 5.51 -20.86 22.26
N LYS A 97 5.00 -22.09 22.13
CA LYS A 97 5.49 -23.08 21.16
C LYS A 97 5.16 -22.59 19.76
N LEU A 98 6.20 -22.46 18.93
CA LEU A 98 6.06 -22.12 17.51
C LEU A 98 5.17 -23.15 16.84
N ARG A 99 4.05 -22.71 16.23
CA ARG A 99 3.24 -23.56 15.36
C ARG A 99 3.86 -23.61 13.96
N GLN A 100 3.46 -24.62 13.19
CA GLN A 100 4.06 -24.96 11.90
C GLN A 100 3.70 -24.00 10.74
N HIS A 101 2.68 -23.14 10.91
CA HIS A 101 2.24 -22.21 9.88
C HIS A 101 3.11 -20.95 9.83
N GLY A 102 3.48 -20.52 8.63
CA GLY A 102 4.29 -19.33 8.42
C GLY A 102 4.28 -18.89 6.97
N LEU A 103 4.73 -17.67 6.73
CA LEU A 103 4.94 -17.12 5.41
C LEU A 103 6.43 -16.98 5.11
N LEU A 104 6.80 -17.34 3.89
CA LEU A 104 8.06 -16.98 3.28
C LEU A 104 7.79 -15.85 2.28
N ILE A 105 8.48 -14.72 2.45
CA ILE A 105 8.29 -13.53 1.63
C ILE A 105 9.63 -13.18 0.98
N ASP A 106 9.72 -13.38 -0.33
CA ASP A 106 10.78 -12.79 -1.14
C ASP A 106 10.37 -11.38 -1.51
N VAL A 107 11.25 -10.41 -1.31
CA VAL A 107 10.92 -9.00 -1.60
C VAL A 107 12.09 -8.27 -2.22
N ASP A 108 11.79 -7.43 -3.20
CA ASP A 108 12.75 -6.56 -3.88
C ASP A 108 12.10 -5.22 -4.23
N SER A 109 12.91 -4.15 -4.22
CA SER A 109 12.46 -2.79 -4.49
C SER A 109 13.25 -2.15 -5.62
N SER A 110 12.55 -1.76 -6.69
CA SER A 110 13.13 -0.96 -7.76
C SER A 110 13.02 0.55 -7.46
N GLU A 111 13.33 1.37 -8.45
CA GLU A 111 13.10 2.83 -8.37
C GLU A 111 11.62 3.20 -8.46
N PHE A 112 10.78 2.31 -8.99
CA PHE A 112 9.40 2.61 -9.37
C PHE A 112 8.37 1.77 -8.61
N SER A 113 8.74 0.57 -8.18
CA SER A 113 7.82 -0.31 -7.46
C SER A 113 8.54 -1.31 -6.57
N HIS A 114 7.78 -1.88 -5.65
CA HIS A 114 8.15 -3.04 -4.85
C HIS A 114 7.41 -4.26 -5.38
N ALA A 115 8.06 -5.41 -5.33
CA ALA A 115 7.39 -6.68 -5.56
C ALA A 115 7.78 -7.69 -4.49
N ALA A 116 6.82 -8.56 -4.18
CA ALA A 116 7.06 -9.72 -3.35
C ALA A 116 6.39 -10.97 -3.90
N LYS A 117 7.01 -12.11 -3.63
CA LYS A 117 6.39 -13.43 -3.79
C LYS A 117 6.22 -14.06 -2.42
N VAL A 118 5.00 -14.51 -2.15
CA VAL A 118 4.59 -15.06 -0.87
C VAL A 118 4.36 -16.55 -1.04
N PHE A 119 4.97 -17.33 -0.15
CA PHE A 119 4.87 -18.78 -0.12
C PHE A 119 4.48 -19.25 1.28
N ASP A 120 3.87 -20.42 1.36
CA ASP A 120 3.72 -21.12 2.64
C ASP A 120 5.10 -21.60 3.11
N LEU A 121 5.48 -21.25 4.33
CA LEU A 121 6.80 -21.53 4.87
C LEU A 121 7.03 -23.05 5.11
N ALA A 122 5.97 -23.81 5.36
CA ALA A 122 6.07 -25.24 5.65
C ALA A 122 6.10 -26.09 4.38
N THR A 123 5.25 -25.76 3.39
CA THR A 123 5.13 -26.53 2.15
C THR A 123 6.00 -25.99 1.01
N GLY A 124 6.36 -24.71 1.06
CA GLY A 124 7.00 -24.00 -0.06
C GLY A 124 6.04 -23.68 -1.20
N GLU A 125 4.74 -23.90 -1.01
CA GLU A 125 3.71 -23.62 -2.01
C GLU A 125 3.60 -22.12 -2.27
N PHE A 126 3.53 -21.74 -3.55
CA PHE A 126 3.29 -20.36 -3.95
C PHE A 126 1.86 -19.95 -3.61
N LEU A 127 1.72 -18.88 -2.81
CA LEU A 127 0.44 -18.37 -2.38
C LEU A 127 0.01 -17.15 -3.19
N SER A 128 0.92 -16.19 -3.39
CA SER A 128 0.58 -14.93 -4.06
C SER A 128 1.80 -14.15 -4.56
N GLU A 129 1.58 -13.30 -5.55
CA GLU A 129 2.51 -12.25 -5.98
C GLU A 129 1.90 -10.90 -5.59
N LEU A 130 2.65 -10.13 -4.81
CA LEU A 130 2.26 -8.81 -4.33
C LEU A 130 3.09 -7.75 -5.05
N THR A 131 2.46 -6.66 -5.43
CA THR A 131 3.16 -5.48 -5.95
C THR A 131 2.70 -4.25 -5.20
N ALA A 132 3.55 -3.24 -5.13
CA ALA A 132 3.18 -1.95 -4.58
C ALA A 132 3.96 -0.88 -5.32
N GLN A 133 3.30 0.18 -5.76
CA GLN A 133 4.01 1.28 -6.41
C GLN A 133 4.76 2.11 -5.37
N TYR A 134 5.91 2.65 -5.79
CA TYR A 134 6.71 3.52 -4.95
C TYR A 134 6.05 4.92 -4.90
N PRO A 135 5.78 5.50 -3.71
CA PRO A 135 5.28 6.86 -3.63
C PRO A 135 6.23 7.84 -4.33
N VAL A 136 5.70 8.69 -5.21
CA VAL A 136 6.50 9.62 -6.04
C VAL A 136 7.42 10.50 -5.18
N HIS A 137 6.99 10.88 -3.97
CA HIS A 137 7.78 11.69 -3.04
C HIS A 137 9.01 10.99 -2.46
N LEU A 138 9.11 9.66 -2.59
CA LEU A 138 10.28 8.89 -2.16
C LEU A 138 11.25 8.63 -3.32
N GLN A 139 10.91 8.96 -4.57
CA GLN A 139 11.82 8.78 -5.71
C GLN A 139 13.14 9.54 -5.47
N GLY A 140 14.27 8.88 -5.74
CA GLY A 140 15.60 9.45 -5.47
C GLY A 140 16.13 9.24 -4.04
N THR A 141 15.39 8.58 -3.15
CA THR A 141 15.92 8.20 -1.82
C THR A 141 16.96 7.08 -1.90
N SER A 142 17.70 6.88 -0.81
CA SER A 142 18.67 5.78 -0.69
C SER A 142 18.03 4.42 -0.96
N SER A 143 18.78 3.52 -1.61
CA SER A 143 18.32 2.14 -1.91
C SER A 143 17.87 1.41 -0.64
N THR A 144 18.61 1.55 0.46
CA THR A 144 18.26 0.95 1.76
C THR A 144 16.89 1.40 2.28
N LEU A 145 16.52 2.68 2.08
CA LEU A 145 15.20 3.17 2.47
C LEU A 145 14.11 2.56 1.61
N ARG A 146 14.34 2.45 0.29
CA ARG A 146 13.39 1.81 -0.62
C ARG A 146 13.12 0.37 -0.21
N GLU A 147 14.19 -0.38 0.04
CA GLU A 147 14.08 -1.78 0.45
C GLU A 147 13.39 -1.92 1.80
N ALA A 148 13.68 -1.04 2.76
CA ALA A 148 13.02 -1.11 4.06
C ALA A 148 11.52 -0.80 3.97
N THR A 149 11.15 0.21 3.19
CA THR A 149 9.75 0.53 2.91
C THR A 149 9.05 -0.62 2.19
N GLY A 150 9.71 -1.23 1.20
CA GLY A 150 9.18 -2.38 0.45
C GLY A 150 8.92 -3.58 1.34
N ILE A 151 9.87 -3.92 2.21
CA ILE A 151 9.73 -4.97 3.23
C ILE A 151 8.51 -4.68 4.13
N SER A 152 8.43 -3.49 4.71
CA SER A 152 7.35 -3.11 5.62
C SER A 152 5.98 -3.21 4.95
N LEU A 153 5.84 -2.57 3.78
CA LEU A 153 4.60 -2.48 3.05
C LEU A 153 4.13 -3.84 2.54
N LEU A 154 4.99 -4.60 1.87
CA LEU A 154 4.59 -5.87 1.27
C LEU A 154 4.38 -6.97 2.31
N ALA A 155 5.12 -6.95 3.42
CA ALA A 155 4.81 -7.84 4.53
C ALA A 155 3.47 -7.49 5.19
N SER A 156 3.15 -6.20 5.32
CA SER A 156 1.83 -5.75 5.77
C SER A 156 0.70 -6.33 4.91
N LYS A 157 0.85 -6.20 3.59
CA LYS A 157 -0.08 -6.77 2.61
C LYS A 157 -0.17 -8.30 2.70
N ALA A 158 0.95 -8.99 2.88
CA ALA A 158 0.98 -10.44 3.03
C ALA A 158 0.22 -10.90 4.29
N PHE A 159 0.29 -10.12 5.39
CA PHE A 159 -0.50 -10.40 6.58
C PHE A 159 -2.00 -10.30 6.33
N ASP A 160 -2.45 -9.25 5.65
CA ASP A 160 -3.88 -9.04 5.40
C ASP A 160 -4.44 -10.19 4.57
N LEU A 161 -3.75 -10.56 3.49
CA LEU A 161 -4.11 -11.69 2.62
C LEU A 161 -4.19 -13.02 3.40
N TYR A 162 -3.21 -13.30 4.26
CA TYR A 162 -3.16 -14.56 5.01
C TYR A 162 -4.17 -14.60 6.17
N THR A 163 -4.43 -13.46 6.82
CA THR A 163 -5.38 -13.37 7.93
C THR A 163 -6.81 -13.56 7.43
N GLU A 164 -7.15 -13.00 6.27
CA GLU A 164 -8.43 -13.20 5.60
C GLU A 164 -8.62 -14.66 5.16
N ALA A 165 -7.57 -15.28 4.60
CA ALA A 165 -7.65 -16.65 4.11
C ALA A 165 -7.79 -17.69 5.23
N CYS A 166 -7.20 -17.47 6.41
CA CYS A 166 -7.08 -18.52 7.43
C CYS A 166 -7.99 -18.36 8.66
N MET A 167 -8.74 -17.26 8.85
CA MET A 167 -9.56 -17.02 10.07
C MET A 167 -8.74 -17.16 11.38
N LEU A 168 -7.41 -17.06 11.32
CA LEU A 168 -6.53 -17.34 12.45
C LEU A 168 -6.28 -16.08 13.27
N LYS A 169 -7.32 -15.55 13.93
CA LYS A 169 -7.20 -14.39 14.83
C LYS A 169 -6.24 -14.59 16.03
N HIS A 170 -5.68 -15.79 16.23
CA HIS A 170 -4.90 -16.13 17.44
C HIS A 170 -3.74 -17.12 17.21
N CYS A 171 -3.22 -17.27 15.99
CA CYS A 171 -2.04 -18.12 15.77
C CYS A 171 -0.75 -17.32 15.68
N TYR A 172 0.30 -17.84 16.31
CA TYR A 172 1.69 -17.38 16.13
C TYR A 172 2.11 -17.65 14.70
N LEU A 173 2.04 -16.62 13.86
CA LEU A 173 2.54 -16.67 12.51
C LEU A 173 4.05 -16.44 12.54
N ARG A 174 4.82 -17.30 11.88
CA ARG A 174 6.22 -17.01 11.55
C ARG A 174 6.28 -16.34 10.20
N ILE A 175 7.05 -15.28 10.09
CA ILE A 175 7.42 -14.72 8.79
C ILE A 175 8.91 -14.84 8.59
N HIS A 176 9.30 -15.28 7.40
CA HIS A 176 10.66 -15.29 6.94
C HIS A 176 10.76 -14.37 5.72
N VAL A 177 11.42 -13.23 5.86
CA VAL A 177 11.61 -12.25 4.78
C VAL A 177 13.00 -12.40 4.19
N ARG A 178 13.09 -12.50 2.86
CA ARG A 178 14.36 -12.58 2.13
C ARG A 178 14.50 -11.38 1.20
N ASN A 179 15.65 -10.72 1.23
CA ASN A 179 15.95 -9.52 0.46
C ASN A 179 17.45 -9.45 0.15
N ASP A 180 17.83 -8.75 -0.91
CA ASP A 180 19.23 -8.68 -1.36
C ASP A 180 20.01 -7.47 -0.83
N ASN A 181 19.35 -6.57 -0.12
CA ASN A 181 19.98 -5.44 0.52
C ASN A 181 20.37 -5.77 1.97
N GLN A 182 21.66 -6.06 2.14
CA GLN A 182 22.24 -6.43 3.43
C GLN A 182 22.03 -5.35 4.51
N SER A 183 22.03 -4.07 4.12
CA SER A 183 21.80 -2.97 5.06
C SER A 183 20.35 -2.93 5.53
N ALA A 184 19.38 -3.14 4.62
CA ALA A 184 17.98 -3.20 4.97
C ALA A 184 17.71 -4.41 5.87
N VAL A 185 18.14 -5.61 5.47
CA VAL A 185 18.04 -6.83 6.29
C VAL A 185 18.66 -6.63 7.67
N GLY A 186 19.87 -6.05 7.73
CA GLY A 186 20.55 -5.75 8.98
C GLY A 186 19.78 -4.79 9.89
N ASN A 187 19.11 -3.79 9.32
CA ASN A 187 18.29 -2.84 10.08
C ASN A 187 17.10 -3.54 10.76
N PHE A 188 16.41 -4.42 10.03
CA PHE A 188 15.32 -5.21 10.62
C PHE A 188 15.81 -6.21 11.66
N GLN A 189 16.81 -7.05 11.32
CA GLN A 189 17.35 -8.05 12.25
C GLN A 189 17.79 -7.47 13.59
N GLN A 190 18.35 -6.26 13.55
CA GLN A 190 18.92 -5.61 14.72
C GLN A 190 17.98 -4.58 15.35
N MET A 191 16.78 -4.37 14.78
CA MET A 191 15.79 -3.37 15.20
C MET A 191 16.41 -1.97 15.35
N LYS A 192 17.22 -1.57 14.36
CA LYS A 192 17.96 -0.31 14.39
C LYS A 192 18.13 0.23 12.98
N ALA A 193 18.39 1.52 12.84
CA ALA A 193 18.69 2.13 11.55
C ALA A 193 19.69 3.27 11.67
N GLY A 194 20.30 3.67 10.55
CA GLY A 194 21.27 4.78 10.50
C GLY A 194 20.66 6.17 10.66
N SER A 195 19.37 6.33 10.39
CA SER A 195 18.60 7.59 10.47
C SER A 195 17.18 7.30 10.99
N LEU A 196 16.45 8.34 11.42
CA LEU A 196 15.03 8.22 11.79
C LEU A 196 14.15 7.83 10.59
N GLU A 197 14.45 8.37 9.40
CA GLU A 197 13.75 8.01 8.15
C GLU A 197 13.83 6.51 7.87
N LEU A 198 15.01 5.91 8.03
CA LEU A 198 15.20 4.46 7.86
C LEU A 198 14.60 3.64 9.02
N LEU A 199 14.46 4.24 10.20
CA LEU A 199 13.87 3.57 11.35
C LEU A 199 12.36 3.45 11.23
N HIS A 200 11.71 4.43 10.58
CA HIS A 200 10.26 4.46 10.40
C HIS A 200 9.66 3.17 9.79
N PRO A 201 10.11 2.67 8.61
CA PRO A 201 9.57 1.42 8.07
C PRO A 201 9.87 0.20 8.95
N VAL A 202 11.01 0.19 9.67
CA VAL A 202 11.34 -0.87 10.63
C VAL A 202 10.37 -0.83 11.81
N HIS A 203 10.04 0.35 12.30
CA HIS A 203 9.09 0.58 13.37
C HIS A 203 7.69 0.10 12.99
N GLU A 204 7.14 0.58 11.86
CA GLU A 204 5.83 0.19 11.35
C GLU A 204 5.69 -1.33 11.22
N PHE A 205 6.69 -1.98 10.62
CA PHE A 205 6.68 -3.43 10.46
C PHE A 205 6.64 -4.17 11.81
N TYR A 206 7.43 -3.71 12.78
CA TYR A 206 7.48 -4.36 14.09
C TYR A 206 6.24 -4.07 14.93
N GLU A 207 5.64 -2.89 14.85
CA GLU A 207 4.33 -2.59 15.42
C GLU A 207 3.26 -3.53 14.87
N LEU A 208 3.27 -3.74 13.56
CA LEU A 208 2.35 -4.66 12.91
C LEU A 208 2.54 -6.12 13.38
N CYS A 209 3.80 -6.55 13.49
CA CYS A 209 4.13 -7.86 14.03
C CYS A 209 3.69 -8.00 15.49
N MET A 210 3.83 -6.94 16.29
CA MET A 210 3.38 -6.89 17.67
C MET A 210 1.87 -7.00 17.82
N GLU A 211 1.12 -6.25 17.02
CA GLU A 211 -0.35 -6.25 17.00
C GLU A 211 -0.90 -7.61 16.59
N ARG A 212 -0.25 -8.25 15.60
CA ARG A 212 -0.70 -9.51 15.00
C ARG A 212 -0.05 -10.75 15.61
N ASP A 213 0.75 -10.58 16.66
CA ASP A 213 1.45 -11.65 17.37
C ASP A 213 2.32 -12.53 16.45
N VAL A 214 3.04 -11.87 15.53
CA VAL A 214 3.90 -12.46 14.51
C VAL A 214 5.35 -12.47 14.97
N GLN A 215 6.07 -13.55 14.68
CA GLN A 215 7.51 -13.59 14.81
C GLN A 215 8.21 -13.44 13.45
N PRO A 216 8.86 -12.30 13.19
CA PRO A 216 9.62 -12.10 11.97
C PRO A 216 11.04 -12.64 12.08
N THR A 217 11.55 -13.13 10.97
CA THR A 217 12.94 -13.51 10.73
C THR A 217 13.34 -12.98 9.37
N PHE A 218 14.62 -12.68 9.21
CA PHE A 218 15.13 -12.06 7.98
C PHE A 218 16.38 -12.78 7.53
N GLU A 219 16.52 -12.97 6.24
CA GLU A 219 17.69 -13.54 5.59
C GLU A 219 18.13 -12.62 4.45
N TRP A 220 19.43 -12.41 4.36
CA TRP A 220 20.02 -11.78 3.20
C TRP A 220 20.35 -12.85 2.17
N LEU A 221 19.92 -12.65 0.93
CA LEU A 221 20.30 -13.50 -0.19
C LEU A 221 21.10 -12.69 -1.22
N PRO A 222 22.07 -13.30 -1.91
CA PRO A 222 22.75 -12.62 -3.01
C PRO A 222 21.77 -12.34 -4.15
N ARG A 223 21.98 -11.23 -4.87
CA ARG A 223 21.16 -10.83 -6.02
C ARG A 223 21.12 -11.85 -7.16
N THR A 224 22.11 -12.72 -7.23
CA THR A 224 22.19 -13.82 -8.20
C THR A 224 21.32 -15.02 -7.82
N SER A 225 20.73 -15.03 -6.63
CA SER A 225 19.84 -16.11 -6.21
C SER A 225 18.53 -16.07 -6.99
N GLN A 226 18.04 -17.25 -7.38
CA GLN A 226 16.82 -17.40 -8.16
C GLN A 226 15.58 -16.75 -7.51
N PRO A 227 15.37 -16.83 -6.17
CA PRO A 227 14.24 -16.15 -5.53
C PRO A 227 14.28 -14.64 -5.73
N ILE A 228 15.45 -14.02 -5.54
CA ILE A 228 15.62 -12.57 -5.69
C ILE A 228 15.47 -12.14 -7.15
N GLN A 229 16.04 -12.87 -8.11
CA GLN A 229 15.86 -12.54 -9.53
C GLN A 229 14.39 -12.54 -9.96
N ALA A 230 13.58 -13.43 -9.38
CA ALA A 230 12.16 -13.51 -9.67
C ALA A 230 11.38 -12.28 -9.16
N VAL A 231 11.75 -11.73 -8.00
CA VAL A 231 11.11 -10.51 -7.45
C VAL A 231 11.69 -9.23 -8.06
N ASP A 232 12.97 -9.18 -8.43
CA ASP A 232 13.58 -8.06 -9.18
C ASP A 232 12.94 -7.89 -10.57
N ALA A 233 12.65 -8.99 -11.26
CA ALA A 233 11.90 -8.94 -12.51
C ALA A 233 10.46 -8.45 -12.30
N ALA A 234 9.83 -8.79 -11.18
CA ALA A 234 8.48 -8.34 -10.85
C ALA A 234 8.44 -6.87 -10.44
N SER A 235 9.44 -6.37 -9.69
CA SER A 235 9.55 -4.98 -9.23
C SER A 235 9.85 -3.99 -10.37
N LYS A 236 10.29 -4.49 -11.53
CA LYS A 236 10.54 -3.72 -12.76
C LYS A 236 9.45 -3.90 -13.83
N ARG A 237 8.38 -4.63 -13.53
CA ARG A 237 7.32 -4.88 -14.50
C ARG A 237 6.60 -3.58 -14.84
N LEU A 238 6.65 -3.20 -16.10
CA LEU A 238 5.92 -2.06 -16.64
C LEU A 238 4.44 -2.43 -16.83
N ASP A 239 3.55 -1.48 -16.56
CA ASP A 239 2.13 -1.58 -16.77
C ASP A 239 1.65 -0.53 -17.78
N PRO A 240 1.43 -0.90 -19.05
CA PRO A 240 0.86 -0.01 -20.06
C PRO A 240 -0.56 0.50 -19.72
N THR A 241 -1.21 -0.10 -18.72
CA THR A 241 -2.53 0.34 -18.24
C THR A 241 -2.43 1.36 -17.11
N ASP A 242 -1.23 1.62 -16.57
CA ASP A 242 -1.02 2.65 -15.56
C ASP A 242 -1.01 4.04 -16.19
N ILE A 243 -2.18 4.47 -16.65
CA ILE A 243 -2.39 5.74 -17.34
C ILE A 243 -3.78 6.24 -16.96
N ARG A 244 -3.91 7.54 -16.71
CA ARG A 244 -5.20 8.16 -16.41
C ARG A 244 -5.47 9.36 -17.28
N LEU A 245 -6.74 9.65 -17.53
CA LEU A 245 -7.12 10.97 -18.03
C LEU A 245 -6.64 12.04 -17.05
N THR A 246 -6.27 13.22 -17.53
CA THR A 246 -5.97 14.35 -16.63
C THR A 246 -7.22 14.82 -15.90
N ASN A 247 -7.07 15.51 -14.77
CA ASN A 247 -8.21 16.02 -13.99
C ASN A 247 -9.17 16.84 -14.85
N ASN A 248 -8.64 17.76 -15.67
CA ASN A 248 -9.46 18.56 -16.59
C ASN A 248 -10.29 17.70 -17.56
N SER A 249 -9.71 16.61 -18.08
CA SER A 249 -10.39 15.73 -19.02
C SER A 249 -11.43 14.86 -18.31
N PHE A 250 -11.10 14.33 -17.13
CA PHE A 250 -12.02 13.62 -16.24
C PHE A 250 -13.23 14.49 -15.86
N ASP A 251 -12.97 15.69 -15.34
CA ASP A 251 -13.99 16.64 -14.90
C ASP A 251 -14.95 17.01 -16.04
N SER A 252 -14.42 17.20 -17.25
CA SER A 252 -15.23 17.51 -18.43
C SER A 252 -16.22 16.40 -18.81
N ILE A 253 -15.91 15.14 -18.48
CA ILE A 253 -16.77 13.98 -18.77
C ILE A 253 -17.83 13.85 -17.69
N VAL A 254 -17.45 13.84 -16.41
CA VAL A 254 -18.40 13.62 -15.31
C VAL A 254 -19.39 14.79 -15.14
N THR A 255 -18.99 16.00 -15.53
CA THR A 255 -19.86 17.19 -15.53
C THR A 255 -20.61 17.37 -16.86
N ARG A 256 -20.50 16.44 -17.82
CA ARG A 256 -21.25 16.50 -19.07
C ARG A 256 -22.75 16.45 -18.79
N ARG A 257 -23.48 17.48 -19.21
CA ARG A 257 -24.95 17.50 -19.18
C ARG A 257 -25.55 16.60 -20.26
N PHE A 258 -26.58 15.86 -19.89
CA PHE A 258 -27.44 15.19 -20.86
C PHE A 258 -28.12 16.21 -21.77
N ASN A 259 -28.26 15.88 -23.04
CA ASN A 259 -29.02 16.71 -23.97
C ASN A 259 -30.52 16.48 -23.75
N LEU A 260 -31.14 17.28 -22.88
CA LEU A 260 -32.56 17.14 -22.52
C LEU A 260 -33.53 17.40 -23.68
N ASN A 261 -33.06 17.93 -24.81
CA ASN A 261 -33.86 18.03 -26.04
C ASN A 261 -34.00 16.67 -26.76
N ASN A 262 -33.25 15.65 -26.33
CA ASN A 262 -33.41 14.27 -26.80
C ASN A 262 -34.31 13.51 -25.80
N PRO A 263 -35.50 13.03 -26.23
CA PRO A 263 -36.44 12.33 -25.34
C PRO A 263 -35.86 11.08 -24.65
N VAL A 264 -34.91 10.40 -25.28
CA VAL A 264 -34.21 9.26 -24.66
C VAL A 264 -33.33 9.75 -23.51
N MET A 265 -32.60 10.84 -23.71
CA MET A 265 -31.74 11.43 -22.67
C MET A 265 -32.55 12.03 -21.52
N GLU A 266 -33.69 12.66 -21.81
CA GLU A 266 -34.58 13.20 -20.79
C GLU A 266 -35.13 12.08 -19.89
N ARG A 267 -35.54 10.95 -20.47
CA ARG A 267 -35.96 9.76 -19.71
C ARG A 267 -34.83 9.21 -18.86
N VAL A 268 -33.64 9.03 -19.44
CA VAL A 268 -32.46 8.54 -18.69
C VAL A 268 -32.12 9.48 -17.52
N ALA A 269 -32.08 10.79 -17.76
CA ALA A 269 -31.83 11.79 -16.72
C ALA A 269 -32.89 11.74 -15.60
N THR A 270 -34.16 11.51 -15.97
CA THR A 270 -35.27 11.37 -15.02
C THR A 270 -35.14 10.11 -14.18
N ILE A 271 -34.88 8.94 -14.80
CA ILE A 271 -34.72 7.65 -14.10
C ILE A 271 -33.51 7.70 -13.16
N LEU A 272 -32.40 8.30 -13.62
CA LEU A 272 -31.19 8.45 -12.82
C LEU A 272 -31.29 9.55 -11.76
N GLY A 273 -32.31 10.42 -11.82
CA GLY A 273 -32.45 11.57 -10.93
C GLY A 273 -31.33 12.61 -11.03
N ARG A 274 -30.65 12.71 -12.19
CA ARG A 274 -29.51 13.62 -12.41
C ARG A 274 -29.46 14.16 -13.84
N GLN A 275 -28.94 15.37 -14.00
CA GLN A 275 -28.83 16.05 -15.31
C GLN A 275 -27.48 15.89 -16.00
N HIS A 276 -26.53 15.21 -15.36
CA HIS A 276 -25.16 15.04 -15.84
C HIS A 276 -24.75 13.57 -15.76
N TRP A 277 -23.70 13.18 -16.50
CA TRP A 277 -23.18 11.81 -16.49
C TRP A 277 -22.84 11.35 -15.06
N GLY A 278 -22.31 12.25 -14.22
CA GLY A 278 -22.11 12.02 -12.80
C GLY A 278 -20.75 11.41 -12.45
N LEU A 279 -20.43 11.43 -11.16
CA LEU A 279 -19.19 10.84 -10.65
C LEU A 279 -19.30 9.32 -10.60
N PRO A 280 -18.26 8.58 -11.03
CA PRO A 280 -18.22 7.14 -10.89
C PRO A 280 -18.08 6.73 -9.42
N THR A 281 -18.69 5.61 -9.06
CA THR A 281 -18.60 5.02 -7.72
C THR A 281 -17.47 3.99 -7.64
N THR A 282 -17.19 3.30 -8.74
CA THR A 282 -16.16 2.26 -8.83
C THR A 282 -15.30 2.44 -10.08
N ASP A 283 -13.98 2.34 -9.93
CA ASP A 283 -13.00 2.34 -11.02
C ASP A 283 -12.40 0.95 -11.18
N VAL A 284 -12.66 0.30 -12.31
CA VAL A 284 -12.39 -1.15 -12.46
C VAL A 284 -11.06 -1.45 -13.13
N PHE A 285 -10.24 -0.46 -13.50
CA PHE A 285 -8.92 -0.72 -14.06
C PHE A 285 -7.90 0.31 -13.57
N ALA A 286 -7.73 0.36 -12.25
CA ALA A 286 -6.95 1.42 -11.63
C ALA A 286 -5.87 0.91 -10.67
N SER A 287 -5.12 1.86 -10.12
CA SER A 287 -4.16 1.74 -9.04
C SER A 287 -4.45 2.81 -7.98
N VAL A 288 -3.77 2.74 -6.84
CA VAL A 288 -3.84 3.77 -5.79
C VAL A 288 -3.47 5.16 -6.33
N ASN A 289 -2.63 5.22 -7.38
CA ASN A 289 -2.15 6.47 -7.95
C ASN A 289 -3.04 6.99 -9.09
N ASN A 290 -3.80 6.13 -9.76
CA ASN A 290 -4.50 6.51 -10.98
C ASN A 290 -6.04 6.42 -10.91
N ASN A 291 -6.59 5.92 -9.80
CA ASN A 291 -8.03 5.77 -9.61
C ASN A 291 -8.80 7.09 -9.76
N ARG A 292 -10.03 6.96 -10.26
CA ARG A 292 -10.99 8.05 -10.48
C ARG A 292 -12.26 7.89 -9.67
N ALA A 293 -12.31 6.90 -8.79
CA ALA A 293 -13.46 6.60 -7.95
C ALA A 293 -12.99 6.14 -6.56
N PRO A 294 -13.82 6.31 -5.51
CA PRO A 294 -13.46 5.95 -4.14
C PRO A 294 -13.28 4.44 -3.95
N ILE A 295 -13.96 3.63 -4.75
CA ILE A 295 -13.79 2.18 -4.81
C ILE A 295 -13.03 1.88 -6.09
N PHE A 296 -12.00 1.06 -6.04
CA PHE A 296 -11.30 0.66 -7.26
C PHE A 296 -10.81 -0.78 -7.21
N PHE A 297 -10.64 -1.38 -8.38
CA PHE A 297 -10.03 -2.69 -8.56
C PHE A 297 -8.70 -2.55 -9.28
N THR A 298 -7.76 -3.40 -8.87
CA THR A 298 -6.37 -3.37 -9.32
C THR A 298 -5.99 -4.68 -9.97
N LYS A 299 -5.02 -4.66 -10.89
CA LYS A 299 -4.54 -5.87 -11.56
C LYS A 299 -3.90 -6.88 -10.59
N GLY A 300 -3.18 -6.37 -9.60
CA GLY A 300 -2.65 -7.12 -8.46
C GLY A 300 -3.02 -6.42 -7.16
N TYR A 301 -2.60 -6.92 -6.00
CA TYR A 301 -2.97 -6.30 -4.72
C TYR A 301 -2.38 -4.89 -4.59
N ASP A 302 -3.22 -3.86 -4.42
CA ASP A 302 -2.81 -2.49 -4.16
C ASP A 302 -3.43 -1.93 -2.88
N GLN A 303 -2.86 -0.87 -2.30
CA GLN A 303 -3.38 -0.27 -1.07
C GLN A 303 -4.81 0.24 -1.27
N ASN A 304 -5.71 -0.06 -0.33
CA ASN A 304 -7.12 0.34 -0.35
C ASN A 304 -7.93 -0.18 -1.55
N THR A 305 -7.38 -1.12 -2.33
CA THR A 305 -8.13 -1.75 -3.41
C THR A 305 -9.33 -2.51 -2.84
N ALA A 306 -10.47 -2.45 -3.52
CA ALA A 306 -11.65 -3.20 -3.15
C ALA A 306 -11.61 -4.65 -3.68
N GLY A 307 -10.62 -4.98 -4.51
CA GLY A 307 -10.46 -6.30 -5.09
C GLY A 307 -9.35 -6.35 -6.15
N ILE A 308 -8.78 -7.54 -6.31
CA ILE A 308 -7.78 -7.82 -7.35
C ILE A 308 -8.47 -8.42 -8.59
N ASP A 309 -7.88 -8.19 -9.76
CA ASP A 309 -8.39 -8.61 -11.05
C ASP A 309 -9.87 -8.26 -11.24
N ALA A 310 -10.11 -7.08 -11.80
CA ALA A 310 -11.46 -6.61 -12.02
C ALA A 310 -12.32 -7.54 -12.86
N TYR A 311 -11.74 -8.40 -13.72
CA TYR A 311 -12.49 -9.38 -14.50
C TYR A 311 -13.03 -10.52 -13.64
N ALA A 312 -12.36 -10.85 -12.54
CA ALA A 312 -12.83 -11.83 -11.56
C ALA A 312 -13.86 -11.25 -10.59
N GLN A 313 -13.93 -9.93 -10.44
CA GLN A 313 -14.87 -9.27 -9.53
C GLN A 313 -16.26 -9.09 -10.17
N PRO A 314 -17.36 -9.23 -9.40
CA PRO A 314 -18.68 -8.84 -9.87
C PRO A 314 -18.80 -7.32 -9.96
N TRP A 315 -19.47 -6.84 -11.00
CA TRP A 315 -19.82 -5.45 -11.30
C TRP A 315 -21.33 -5.23 -11.11
N PRO A 316 -21.86 -5.37 -9.88
CA PRO A 316 -23.29 -5.29 -9.65
C PRO A 316 -23.85 -3.89 -9.95
N VAL A 317 -25.03 -3.85 -10.56
CA VAL A 317 -25.78 -2.60 -10.85
C VAL A 317 -26.08 -1.83 -9.56
N PHE A 318 -26.40 -2.54 -8.47
CA PHE A 318 -26.64 -1.95 -7.15
C PHE A 318 -25.69 -2.53 -6.11
N ARG A 319 -25.16 -1.66 -5.25
CA ARG A 319 -24.45 -2.06 -4.04
C ARG A 319 -25.00 -1.24 -2.88
N ASN A 320 -25.45 -1.90 -1.81
CA ASN A 320 -26.08 -1.24 -0.65
C ASN A 320 -27.23 -0.29 -1.03
N ASN A 321 -28.08 -0.70 -1.97
CA ASN A 321 -29.18 0.10 -2.55
C ASN A 321 -28.74 1.39 -3.28
N ILE A 322 -27.46 1.52 -3.61
CA ILE A 322 -26.92 2.65 -4.39
C ILE A 322 -26.62 2.14 -5.80
N LEU A 323 -27.18 2.83 -6.80
CA LEU A 323 -26.87 2.60 -8.21
C LEU A 323 -25.37 2.83 -8.44
N GLN A 324 -24.69 1.85 -9.01
CA GLN A 324 -23.27 1.93 -9.30
C GLN A 324 -23.05 2.54 -10.68
N LEU A 325 -22.06 3.43 -10.78
CA LEU A 325 -21.56 3.94 -12.05
C LEU A 325 -20.09 3.57 -12.17
N TYR A 326 -19.78 2.72 -13.14
CA TYR A 326 -18.43 2.21 -13.34
C TYR A 326 -17.60 3.15 -14.22
N TRP A 327 -16.39 3.46 -13.78
CA TRP A 327 -15.36 4.09 -14.60
C TRP A 327 -14.49 3.02 -15.23
N ILE A 328 -14.44 3.01 -16.57
CA ILE A 328 -13.72 1.98 -17.33
C ILE A 328 -12.78 2.66 -18.31
N PHE A 329 -11.50 2.72 -17.95
CA PHE A 329 -10.43 3.22 -18.81
C PHE A 329 -9.21 2.30 -18.71
N LEU A 330 -8.99 1.48 -19.73
CA LEU A 330 -7.87 0.54 -19.78
C LEU A 330 -6.60 1.15 -20.39
N GLY A 331 -6.66 2.43 -20.79
CA GLY A 331 -5.60 3.11 -21.53
C GLY A 331 -5.77 3.12 -23.06
N PRO A 332 -4.93 3.91 -23.76
CA PRO A 332 -5.09 4.21 -25.19
C PRO A 332 -4.63 3.10 -26.15
N VAL A 333 -3.89 2.10 -25.66
CA VAL A 333 -3.23 1.07 -26.49
C VAL A 333 -3.63 -0.36 -26.11
N THR A 334 -4.60 -0.52 -25.22
CA THR A 334 -5.07 -1.83 -24.75
C THR A 334 -6.20 -2.40 -25.60
N ASP A 335 -6.34 -3.73 -25.57
CA ASP A 335 -7.52 -4.39 -26.12
C ASP A 335 -8.73 -4.13 -25.23
N GLN A 336 -9.80 -3.64 -25.85
CA GLN A 336 -11.02 -3.21 -25.18
C GLN A 336 -12.06 -4.34 -25.11
N LEU A 337 -11.88 -5.40 -25.91
CA LEU A 337 -12.87 -6.47 -26.06
C LEU A 337 -13.23 -7.17 -24.73
N PRO A 338 -12.29 -7.51 -23.83
CA PRO A 338 -12.63 -8.18 -22.58
C PRO A 338 -13.53 -7.33 -21.67
N ALA A 339 -13.26 -6.03 -21.57
CA ALA A 339 -14.10 -5.11 -20.80
C ALA A 339 -15.50 -4.95 -21.40
N ILE A 340 -15.60 -4.88 -22.74
CA ILE A 340 -16.89 -4.82 -23.44
C ILE A 340 -17.71 -6.09 -23.20
N ARG A 341 -17.08 -7.28 -23.21
CA ARG A 341 -17.77 -8.54 -22.91
C ARG A 341 -18.31 -8.54 -21.49
N LYS A 342 -17.48 -8.15 -20.51
CA LYS A 342 -17.90 -8.08 -19.11
C LYS A 342 -19.03 -7.08 -18.88
N LEU A 343 -18.97 -5.89 -19.49
CA LEU A 343 -20.07 -4.92 -19.51
C LEU A 343 -21.37 -5.52 -20.07
N THR A 344 -21.28 -6.34 -21.11
CA THR A 344 -22.43 -6.98 -21.75
C THR A 344 -23.05 -8.07 -20.87
N GLU A 345 -22.20 -8.89 -20.27
CA GLU A 345 -22.59 -10.01 -19.41
C GLU A 345 -23.24 -9.52 -18.12
N GLU A 346 -22.67 -8.48 -17.50
CA GLU A 346 -23.12 -8.00 -16.20
C GLU A 346 -24.14 -6.85 -16.27
N ARG A 347 -24.35 -6.28 -17.46
CA ARG A 347 -25.33 -5.22 -17.73
C ARG A 347 -25.24 -4.05 -16.74
N CYS A 348 -24.02 -3.59 -16.47
CA CYS A 348 -23.80 -2.47 -15.55
C CYS A 348 -23.71 -1.13 -16.28
N ASP A 349 -24.11 -0.08 -15.56
CA ASP A 349 -24.03 1.30 -16.03
C ASP A 349 -22.60 1.82 -15.91
N ALA A 350 -22.09 2.43 -16.97
CA ALA A 350 -20.67 2.78 -17.05
C ALA A 350 -20.38 4.04 -17.87
N ILE A 351 -19.31 4.71 -17.49
CA ILE A 351 -18.54 5.60 -18.35
C ILE A 351 -17.38 4.77 -18.92
N PHE A 352 -17.53 4.36 -20.18
CA PHE A 352 -16.54 3.56 -20.90
C PHE A 352 -15.70 4.44 -21.81
N ILE A 353 -14.37 4.33 -21.75
CA ILE A 353 -13.45 5.20 -22.49
C ILE A 353 -12.55 4.34 -23.35
N ALA A 354 -12.66 4.52 -24.66
CA ALA A 354 -11.94 3.71 -25.65
C ALA A 354 -11.20 4.58 -26.68
N PRO A 355 -10.14 4.04 -27.30
CA PRO A 355 -9.47 4.67 -28.44
C PRO A 355 -10.43 4.95 -29.60
N THR A 356 -10.36 6.15 -30.17
CA THR A 356 -11.15 6.49 -31.37
C THR A 356 -10.50 5.81 -32.58
N ARG A 357 -10.91 4.57 -32.87
CA ARG A 357 -10.43 3.79 -34.02
C ARG A 357 -11.59 3.35 -34.89
N THR A 358 -11.47 3.53 -36.20
CA THR A 358 -12.53 3.19 -37.17
C THR A 358 -12.56 1.70 -37.54
N THR A 359 -11.46 0.98 -37.32
CA THR A 359 -11.27 -0.41 -37.79
C THR A 359 -10.93 -1.39 -36.66
N ALA A 360 -11.19 -1.04 -35.39
CA ALA A 360 -10.87 -1.92 -34.28
C ALA A 360 -11.79 -3.16 -34.25
N PRO A 361 -11.25 -4.38 -34.00
CA PRO A 361 -12.06 -5.61 -33.97
C PRO A 361 -13.20 -5.58 -32.95
N TRP A 362 -13.03 -4.85 -31.85
CA TRP A 362 -14.02 -4.72 -30.77
C TRP A 362 -15.14 -3.71 -31.06
N LEU A 363 -15.06 -2.94 -32.16
CA LEU A 363 -16.02 -1.87 -32.46
C LEU A 363 -17.44 -2.39 -32.70
N GLY A 364 -17.57 -3.57 -33.32
CA GLY A 364 -18.87 -4.23 -33.51
C GLY A 364 -19.55 -4.53 -32.18
N SER A 365 -18.81 -5.10 -31.23
CA SER A 365 -19.30 -5.40 -29.88
C SER A 365 -19.63 -4.13 -29.11
N LEU A 366 -18.81 -3.07 -29.22
CA LEU A 366 -19.09 -1.79 -28.57
C LEU A 366 -20.41 -1.18 -29.06
N ARG A 367 -20.67 -1.23 -30.37
CA ARG A 367 -21.92 -0.70 -30.96
C ARG A 367 -23.17 -1.46 -30.56
N ALA A 368 -23.03 -2.69 -30.05
CA ALA A 368 -24.14 -3.48 -29.54
C ALA A 368 -24.53 -3.11 -28.09
N LEU A 369 -23.71 -2.33 -27.39
CA LEU A 369 -24.04 -1.85 -26.05
C LEU A 369 -25.12 -0.74 -26.11
N PRO A 370 -25.93 -0.57 -25.05
CA PRO A 370 -26.91 0.52 -24.96
C PRO A 370 -26.21 1.86 -24.67
N ILE A 371 -25.52 2.38 -25.69
CA ILE A 371 -24.85 3.67 -25.63
C ILE A 371 -25.91 4.77 -25.68
N VAL A 372 -25.94 5.58 -24.63
CA VAL A 372 -26.88 6.67 -24.42
C VAL A 372 -26.28 7.98 -24.93
N ASP A 373 -25.06 8.33 -24.51
CA ASP A 373 -24.39 9.56 -24.92
C ASP A 373 -22.91 9.31 -25.22
N THR A 374 -22.29 10.19 -26.01
CA THR A 374 -20.87 10.07 -26.38
C THR A 374 -20.16 11.42 -26.38
N ILE A 375 -18.88 11.40 -26.03
CA ILE A 375 -18.00 12.57 -26.08
C ILE A 375 -16.72 12.19 -26.82
N LYS A 376 -16.43 12.87 -27.92
CA LYS A 376 -15.14 12.75 -28.60
C LYS A 376 -14.10 13.60 -27.88
N LEU A 377 -13.02 12.95 -27.47
CA LEU A 377 -11.87 13.56 -26.82
C LEU A 377 -10.73 13.58 -27.85
N ASN A 378 -10.67 14.67 -28.62
CA ASN A 378 -9.57 14.89 -29.55
C ASN A 378 -8.24 14.85 -28.79
N TYR A 379 -7.22 14.23 -29.39
CA TYR A 379 -5.91 14.22 -28.78
C TYR A 379 -5.38 15.66 -28.63
N ARG A 380 -4.89 15.95 -27.42
CA ARG A 380 -4.12 17.15 -27.09
C ARG A 380 -3.07 16.77 -26.04
N ALA A 381 -1.98 17.50 -25.98
CA ALA A 381 -1.04 17.36 -24.87
C ALA A 381 -1.80 17.54 -23.54
N GLY A 382 -1.61 16.62 -22.59
CA GLY A 382 -2.36 16.60 -21.33
C GLY A 382 -3.79 16.05 -21.43
N LEU A 383 -4.14 15.26 -22.46
CA LEU A 383 -5.38 14.47 -22.43
C LEU A 383 -5.34 13.39 -21.34
N TYR A 384 -4.21 12.68 -21.26
CA TYR A 384 -3.90 11.70 -20.24
C TYR A 384 -2.45 11.83 -19.79
N GLU A 385 -2.16 11.30 -18.61
CA GLU A 385 -0.86 11.28 -17.98
C GLU A 385 -0.49 9.85 -17.58
N ALA A 386 0.78 9.53 -17.80
CA ALA A 386 1.37 8.26 -17.45
C ALA A 386 1.55 8.16 -15.92
N GLY A 387 1.18 7.02 -15.36
CA GLY A 387 1.46 6.68 -13.97
C GLY A 387 2.89 6.18 -13.78
N PRO A 388 3.32 5.95 -12.53
CA PRO A 388 4.69 5.55 -12.20
C PRO A 388 5.13 4.21 -12.81
N SER A 389 4.20 3.29 -13.08
CA SER A 389 4.48 2.00 -13.71
C SER A 389 4.31 2.01 -15.22
N ALA A 390 3.89 3.11 -15.83
CA ALA A 390 3.80 3.22 -17.27
C ALA A 390 5.18 3.07 -17.94
N PRO A 391 5.23 2.65 -19.21
CA PRO A 391 6.48 2.67 -19.97
C PRO A 391 7.17 4.05 -19.91
N PRO A 392 8.45 4.15 -19.51
CA PRO A 392 9.13 5.43 -19.28
C PRO A 392 9.10 6.37 -20.49
N GLU A 393 9.11 5.81 -21.70
CA GLU A 393 8.98 6.55 -22.94
C GLU A 393 7.69 7.37 -23.01
N TRP A 394 6.61 6.99 -22.32
CA TRP A 394 5.34 7.72 -22.34
C TRP A 394 5.40 9.06 -21.61
N ASN A 395 6.39 9.27 -20.72
CA ASN A 395 6.62 10.57 -20.10
C ASN A 395 7.17 11.61 -21.08
N THR A 396 7.90 11.16 -22.10
CA THR A 396 8.52 12.05 -23.11
C THR A 396 7.74 12.04 -24.43
N LYS A 397 7.14 10.90 -24.77
CA LYS A 397 6.41 10.63 -26.00
C LYS A 397 5.18 9.79 -25.66
N PRO A 398 4.15 10.38 -25.05
CA PRO A 398 2.92 9.66 -24.77
C PRO A 398 2.29 9.17 -26.08
N PRO A 399 1.52 8.06 -26.04
CA PRO A 399 0.75 7.62 -27.20
C PRO A 399 -0.08 8.80 -27.74
N VAL A 400 -0.16 8.96 -29.06
CA VAL A 400 -0.97 10.01 -29.70
C VAL A 400 -2.28 9.37 -30.15
N VAL A 401 -3.20 9.17 -29.21
CA VAL A 401 -4.43 8.42 -29.45
C VAL A 401 -5.63 9.27 -28.98
N PRO A 402 -6.49 9.75 -29.90
CA PRO A 402 -7.75 10.36 -29.51
C PRO A 402 -8.66 9.31 -28.84
N LEU A 403 -9.48 9.73 -27.91
CA LEU A 403 -10.37 8.86 -27.14
C LEU A 403 -11.83 9.23 -27.40
N THR A 404 -12.75 8.30 -27.17
CA THR A 404 -14.17 8.58 -27.08
C THR A 404 -14.67 8.03 -25.76
N ALA A 405 -15.37 8.87 -24.99
CA ALA A 405 -16.10 8.44 -23.81
C ALA A 405 -17.53 8.10 -24.21
N TYR A 406 -18.05 7.01 -23.67
CA TYR A 406 -19.38 6.49 -23.91
C TYR A 406 -20.09 6.38 -22.57
N PHE A 407 -21.28 6.98 -22.47
CA PHE A 407 -22.18 6.74 -21.36
C PHE A 407 -23.09 5.57 -21.73
N ILE A 408 -22.96 4.47 -20.99
CA ILE A 408 -23.70 3.22 -21.21
C ILE A 408 -24.67 3.06 -20.05
N SER A 409 -25.94 2.81 -20.36
CA SER A 409 -26.96 2.55 -19.34
C SER A 409 -27.94 1.47 -19.80
N TRP A 410 -28.21 0.51 -18.92
CA TRP A 410 -29.09 -0.64 -19.17
C TRP A 410 -30.51 -0.46 -18.58
N LEU A 411 -30.83 0.76 -18.14
CA LEU A 411 -32.10 1.15 -17.53
C LEU A 411 -33.31 1.05 -18.47
#